data_AF-A0A8X6N2R9-F1
#
_entry.id   AF-A0A8X6N2R9-F1
#
_cell.length_a   1.000
_cell.length_b   1.000
_cell.length_c   1.000
_cell.angle_alpha   90.00
_cell.angle_beta   90.00
_cell.angle_gamma   90.00
#
_symmetry.space_group_name_H-M   'P 1'
#
loop_
_entity.id
_entity.type
_entity.pdbx_description
1 polymer ?
#
loop_
_entity_poly.entity_id
_entity_poly.type
_entity_poly.pdbx_seq_one_letter_code
_entity_poly.pdbx_strand_id
1 'polypeptide(L)'
;MIGITPNGAISFVSPLYCGSISDKQLFIKSKLMDRLEPNDVMADKGFLIAEELENIGCKLQCSIFLKNKIQFDIFEMVSTLKLSNIRVTVERAISKVRQYKYFEGAIPYRCLPHVDKVFFIACML
;
A
#
# COMPACT_ATOMS: atom_id res chain seq x y z
N MET A 1 5.29 2.56 -4.21
CA MET A 1 4.31 1.68 -3.52
C MET A 1 5.08 0.77 -2.58
N ILE A 2 4.54 0.50 -1.39
CA ILE A 2 5.13 -0.42 -0.41
C ILE A 2 4.05 -1.43 -0.04
N GLY A 3 4.41 -2.72 0.02
CA GLY A 3 3.56 -3.79 0.56
C GLY A 3 4.05 -4.19 1.94
N ILE A 4 3.11 -4.34 2.88
CA ILE A 4 3.40 -4.61 4.29
C ILE A 4 2.61 -5.83 4.72
N THR A 5 3.28 -6.74 5.44
CA THR A 5 2.63 -7.91 6.04
C THR A 5 1.72 -7.50 7.21
N PRO A 6 0.72 -8.31 7.59
CA PRO A 6 -0.09 -8.05 8.78
C PRO A 6 0.72 -7.87 10.07
N ASN A 7 1.92 -8.46 10.13
CA ASN A 7 2.86 -8.33 11.25
C ASN A 7 3.63 -6.99 11.25
N GLY A 8 3.47 -6.16 10.23
CA GLY A 8 4.10 -4.85 10.11
C GLY A 8 5.49 -4.84 9.48
N ALA A 9 5.98 -5.98 8.99
CA ALA A 9 7.20 -6.03 8.20
C ALA A 9 6.93 -5.63 6.75
N ILE A 10 7.82 -4.84 6.15
CA ILE A 10 7.76 -4.45 4.74
C ILE A 10 8.14 -5.69 3.90
N SER A 11 7.18 -6.19 3.12
CA SER A 11 7.33 -7.38 2.27
C SER A 11 7.71 -7.00 0.83
N PHE A 12 7.30 -5.81 0.40
CA PHE A 12 7.47 -5.38 -0.99
C PHE A 12 7.77 -3.89 -1.07
N VAL A 13 8.69 -3.53 -1.96
CA VAL A 13 9.00 -2.14 -2.31
C VAL A 13 8.99 -2.07 -3.84
N SER A 14 8.12 -1.25 -4.42
CA SER A 14 8.12 -1.03 -5.86
C SER A 14 9.27 -0.11 -6.26
N PRO A 15 9.72 -0.15 -7.52
CA PRO A 15 10.51 0.94 -8.09
C PRO A 15 9.80 2.28 -7.90
N LEU A 16 10.57 3.36 -7.79
CA LEU A 16 10.01 4.70 -7.69
C LEU A 16 9.65 5.23 -9.06
N TYR A 17 8.58 6.00 -9.09
CA TYR A 17 8.08 6.65 -10.28
C TYR A 17 7.80 8.11 -9.95
N CYS A 18 7.94 8.97 -10.96
CA CYS A 18 7.60 10.38 -10.84
C CYS A 18 6.08 10.53 -10.63
N GLY A 19 5.64 11.63 -9.99
CA GLY A 19 4.25 11.84 -9.56
C GLY A 19 3.19 11.91 -10.65
N SER A 20 3.55 11.74 -11.92
CA SER A 20 2.63 11.72 -13.07
C SER A 20 2.04 10.33 -13.35
N ILE A 21 2.42 9.28 -12.61
CA ILE A 21 1.88 7.94 -12.77
C ILE A 21 0.63 7.75 -11.91
N SER A 22 -0.40 7.08 -12.44
CA SER A 22 -1.57 6.71 -11.64
C SER A 22 -1.28 5.49 -10.76
N ASP A 23 -2.02 5.35 -9.65
CA ASP A 23 -1.89 4.20 -8.75
C ASP A 23 -2.11 2.86 -9.45
N LYS A 24 -3.09 2.80 -10.37
CA LYS A 24 -3.37 1.64 -11.24
C LYS A 24 -2.17 1.29 -12.13
N GLN A 25 -1.58 2.29 -12.80
CA GLN A 25 -0.38 2.08 -13.62
C GLN A 25 0.83 1.68 -12.78
N LEU A 26 0.98 2.26 -11.59
CA LEU A 26 2.04 1.91 -10.64
C LEU A 26 1.91 0.46 -10.20
N PHE A 27 0.69 0.00 -9.88
CA PHE A 27 0.41 -1.37 -9.49
C PHE A 27 0.78 -2.35 -10.61
N ILE A 28 0.34 -2.10 -11.85
CA ILE A 28 0.68 -2.93 -13.02
C ILE A 28 2.20 -2.96 -13.24
N LYS A 29 2.86 -1.79 -13.28
CA LYS A 29 4.30 -1.71 -13.53
C LYS A 29 5.16 -2.29 -12.41
N SER A 30 4.62 -2.36 -11.19
CA SER A 30 5.34 -2.93 -10.04
C SER A 30 5.54 -4.44 -10.14
N LYS A 31 4.79 -5.13 -11.02
CA LYS A 31 4.76 -6.60 -11.11
C LYS A 31 4.38 -7.29 -9.80
N LEU A 32 3.66 -6.58 -8.92
CA LEU A 32 3.17 -7.18 -7.67
C LEU A 32 2.15 -8.29 -7.96
N MET A 33 1.37 -8.15 -9.03
CA MET A 33 0.39 -9.14 -9.51
C MET A 33 0.93 -10.58 -9.59
N ASP A 34 2.18 -10.74 -10.04
CA ASP A 34 2.81 -12.06 -10.22
C ASP A 34 3.11 -12.78 -8.90
N ARG A 35 3.01 -12.08 -7.77
CA ARG A 35 3.35 -12.57 -6.42
C ARG A 35 2.15 -12.65 -5.49
N LEU A 36 0.96 -12.30 -5.98
CA LEU A 36 -0.24 -12.24 -5.15
C LEU A 36 -0.94 -13.59 -5.11
N GLU A 37 -1.31 -13.99 -3.90
CA GLU A 37 -2.20 -15.12 -3.67
C GLU A 37 -3.65 -14.64 -3.47
N PRO A 38 -4.65 -15.49 -3.76
CA PRO A 38 -6.05 -15.13 -3.60
C PRO A 38 -6.39 -14.75 -2.15
N ASN A 39 -6.97 -13.56 -1.98
CA ASN A 39 -7.38 -12.92 -0.71
C ASN A 39 -6.28 -12.23 0.13
N ASP A 40 -5.08 -12.05 -0.39
CA ASP A 40 -3.97 -11.43 0.36
C ASP A 40 -3.87 -9.90 0.23
N VAL A 41 -4.73 -9.28 -0.57
CA VAL A 41 -4.60 -7.84 -0.89
C VAL A 41 -5.60 -6.99 -0.13
N MET A 42 -5.05 -6.18 0.78
CA MET A 42 -5.75 -5.03 1.35
C MET A 42 -5.19 -3.73 0.77
N ALA A 43 -6.06 -2.86 0.27
CA ALA A 43 -5.68 -1.53 -0.18
C ALA A 43 -6.74 -0.48 0.22
N ASP A 44 -6.33 0.78 0.19
CA ASP A 44 -7.25 1.88 0.45
C ASP A 44 -8.31 1.99 -0.64
N LYS A 45 -9.49 2.51 -0.27
CA LYS A 45 -10.63 2.65 -1.18
C LYS A 45 -10.35 3.48 -2.44
N GLY A 46 -9.36 4.38 -2.37
CA GLY A 46 -8.92 5.19 -3.51
C GLY A 46 -8.12 4.41 -4.55
N PHE A 47 -7.66 3.21 -4.22
CA PHE A 47 -6.94 2.33 -5.14
C PHE A 47 -7.92 1.60 -6.06
N LEU A 48 -8.07 2.13 -7.27
CA LEU A 48 -8.88 1.54 -8.34
C LEU A 48 -8.12 0.37 -9.01
N ILE A 49 -7.86 -0.69 -8.24
CA ILE A 49 -7.17 -1.92 -8.71
C ILE A 49 -8.05 -3.17 -8.61
N ALA A 50 -9.34 -3.02 -8.31
CA ALA A 50 -10.25 -4.14 -8.11
C ALA A 50 -10.41 -4.98 -9.39
N GLU A 51 -10.54 -4.32 -10.56
CA GLU A 51 -10.65 -4.99 -11.86
C GLU A 51 -9.40 -5.82 -12.19
N GLU A 52 -8.21 -5.27 -11.90
CA GLU A 52 -6.95 -5.96 -12.11
C GLU A 52 -6.80 -7.19 -11.21
N LEU A 53 -7.26 -7.09 -9.97
CA LEU A 53 -7.20 -8.19 -9.00
C LEU A 53 -8.20 -9.30 -9.37
N GLU A 54 -9.38 -8.95 -9.87
CA GLU A 54 -10.38 -9.90 -10.35
C GLU A 54 -9.83 -10.79 -11.48
N ASN A 55 -9.01 -10.23 -12.39
CA ASN A 55 -8.37 -11.00 -13.45
C ASN A 55 -7.42 -12.09 -12.95
N ILE A 56 -6.93 -11.97 -11.71
CA ILE A 56 -6.00 -12.91 -11.07
C ILE A 56 -6.77 -13.79 -10.05
N GLY A 57 -8.09 -13.62 -9.94
CA GLY A 57 -8.91 -14.30 -8.93
C GLY A 57 -8.67 -13.81 -7.50
N CYS A 58 -8.08 -12.62 -7.33
CA CYS A 58 -7.86 -11.99 -6.04
C CYS A 58 -9.00 -11.02 -5.72
N LYS A 59 -9.41 -10.96 -4.45
CA LYS A 59 -10.38 -9.98 -3.96
C LYS A 59 -9.66 -8.85 -3.25
N LEU A 60 -9.99 -7.61 -3.62
CA LEU A 60 -9.56 -6.42 -2.90
C LEU A 60 -10.34 -6.30 -1.60
N GLN A 61 -9.66 -6.44 -0.46
CA GLN A 61 -10.27 -6.13 0.83
C GLN A 61 -10.08 -4.64 1.14
N CYS A 62 -11.18 -3.92 1.32
CA CYS A 62 -11.18 -2.51 1.67
C CYS A 62 -12.01 -2.30 2.94
N SER A 63 -11.63 -1.31 3.76
CA SER A 63 -12.44 -0.89 4.90
C SER A 63 -13.85 -0.46 4.45
N ILE A 64 -14.86 -0.95 5.17
CA ILE A 64 -16.27 -0.65 4.89
C ILE A 64 -16.58 0.73 5.48
N PHE A 65 -17.23 1.59 4.69
CA PHE A 65 -17.75 2.87 5.18
C PHE A 65 -19.25 2.76 5.39
N LEU A 66 -19.74 3.40 6.47
CA LEU A 66 -21.15 3.65 6.77
C LEU A 66 -21.73 4.65 5.75
N LYS A 67 -21.83 4.30 4.46
CA LYS A 67 -22.41 5.21 3.46
C LYS A 67 -23.92 5.33 3.62
N ASN A 68 -24.62 4.20 3.82
CA ASN A 68 -26.09 4.13 3.85
C ASN A 68 -26.66 3.42 5.11
N LYS A 69 -25.81 3.04 6.07
CA LYS A 69 -26.22 2.40 7.32
C LYS A 69 -25.89 3.31 8.50
N ILE A 70 -26.79 3.35 9.49
CA ILE A 70 -26.61 4.13 10.72
C ILE A 70 -25.64 3.41 11.68
N GLN A 71 -25.62 2.06 11.65
CA GLN A 71 -24.72 1.22 12.43
C GLN A 71 -24.27 -0.02 11.63
N PHE A 72 -23.08 -0.53 11.97
CA PHE A 72 -22.61 -1.84 11.53
C PHE A 72 -23.28 -2.94 12.33
N ASP A 73 -23.52 -4.09 11.68
CA ASP A 73 -23.79 -5.32 12.41
C ASP A 73 -22.55 -5.77 13.20
N ILE A 74 -22.73 -6.60 14.22
CA ILE A 74 -21.64 -7.09 15.09
C ILE A 74 -20.54 -7.76 14.25
N PHE A 75 -20.93 -8.55 13.24
CA PHE A 75 -19.97 -9.22 12.36
C PHE A 75 -19.21 -8.23 11.45
N GLU A 76 -19.94 -7.27 10.87
CA GLU A 76 -19.35 -6.18 10.06
C GLU A 76 -18.38 -5.32 10.90
N MET A 77 -18.73 -5.05 12.16
CA MET A 77 -17.90 -4.29 13.09
C MET A 77 -16.58 -5.01 13.38
N VAL A 78 -16.62 -6.31 13.69
CA VAL A 78 -15.40 -7.10 13.97
C VAL A 78 -14.48 -7.13 12.75
N SER A 79 -15.02 -7.32 11.54
CA SER A 79 -14.21 -7.29 10.31
C SER A 79 -13.61 -5.90 10.04
N THR A 80 -14.36 -4.83 10.28
CA THR A 80 -13.91 -3.45 10.11
C THR A 80 -12.82 -3.11 11.13
N LEU A 81 -12.93 -3.57 12.37
CA LEU A 81 -11.90 -3.41 13.41
C LEU A 81 -10.59 -4.11 13.02
N LYS A 82 -10.66 -5.32 12.46
CA LYS A 82 -9.46 -6.02 11.95
C LYS A 82 -8.80 -5.22 10.83
N LEU A 83 -9.58 -4.72 9.88
CA LEU A 83 -9.09 -3.89 8.78
C LEU A 83 -8.51 -2.56 9.27
N SER A 84 -9.15 -1.88 10.22
CA SER A 84 -8.61 -0.65 10.79
C SER A 84 -7.28 -0.88 11.50
N ASN A 85 -7.13 -1.99 12.21
CA ASN A 85 -5.87 -2.33 12.87
C ASN A 85 -4.74 -2.55 11.87
N ILE A 86 -5.00 -3.29 10.79
CA ILE A 86 -4.02 -3.51 9.71
C ILE A 86 -3.64 -2.17 9.05
N ARG A 87 -4.64 -1.31 8.78
CA ARG A 87 -4.40 0.03 8.23
C ARG A 87 -3.50 0.88 9.12
N VAL A 88 -3.70 0.86 10.44
CA VAL A 88 -2.83 1.59 11.38
C VAL A 88 -1.39 1.05 11.31
N THR A 89 -1.20 -0.26 11.18
CA THR A 89 0.13 -0.86 10.98
C THR A 89 0.79 -0.35 9.69
N VAL A 90 0.03 -0.25 8.59
CA VAL A 90 0.50 0.31 7.32
C VAL A 90 0.91 1.78 7.46
N GLU A 91 0.04 2.61 8.05
CA GLU A 91 0.30 4.04 8.25
C GLU A 91 1.51 4.28 9.15
N ARG A 92 1.72 3.44 10.18
CA ARG A 92 2.91 3.50 11.04
C ARG A 92 4.19 3.17 10.27
N ALA A 93 4.19 2.15 9.43
CA ALA A 93 5.36 1.80 8.61
C ALA A 93 5.70 2.91 7.60
N ILE A 94 4.69 3.49 6.93
CA ILE A 94 4.88 4.65 6.05
C ILE A 94 5.42 5.84 6.83
N SER A 95 4.91 6.08 8.03
CA SER A 95 5.36 7.16 8.90
C SER A 95 6.83 7.01 9.29
N LYS A 96 7.31 5.78 9.57
CA LYS A 96 8.74 5.51 9.81
C LYS A 96 9.61 5.91 8.63
N VAL A 97 9.23 5.51 7.42
CA VAL A 97 9.98 5.88 6.20
C VAL A 97 9.96 7.40 5.98
N ARG A 98 8.87 8.08 6.35
CA ARG A 98 8.78 9.56 6.27
C ARG A 98 9.60 10.29 7.33
N GLN A 99 10.06 9.63 8.40
CA GLN A 99 10.94 10.28 9.39
C GLN A 99 12.33 10.60 8.83
N TYR A 100 12.74 9.95 7.74
CA TYR A 100 13.99 10.27 7.08
C TYR A 100 13.90 11.60 6.33
N LYS A 101 14.55 12.63 6.89
CA LYS A 101 14.65 13.98 6.31
C LYS A 101 15.15 14.02 4.87
N TYR A 102 15.84 12.97 4.42
CA TYR A 102 16.28 12.82 3.03
C TYR A 102 15.12 12.93 2.02
N PHE A 103 13.93 12.43 2.36
CA PHE A 103 12.76 12.45 1.47
C PHE A 103 11.83 13.65 1.70
N GLU A 104 12.15 14.54 2.62
CA GLU A 104 11.33 15.72 2.95
C GLU A 104 11.56 16.88 1.96
N GLY A 105 12.74 16.91 1.32
CA GLY A 105 13.15 17.96 0.40
C GLY A 105 13.24 17.53 -1.07
N ALA A 106 13.55 18.50 -1.94
CA ALA A 106 13.86 18.22 -3.33
C ALA A 106 15.15 17.40 -3.43
N ILE A 107 15.07 16.23 -4.08
CA ILE A 107 16.22 15.37 -4.28
C ILE A 107 17.06 15.93 -5.44
N PRO A 108 18.39 16.13 -5.26
CA PRO A 108 19.25 16.61 -6.34
C PRO A 108 19.22 15.68 -7.55
N TYR A 109 19.22 16.25 -8.76
CA TYR A 109 19.19 15.48 -10.02
C TYR A 109 20.29 14.41 -10.10
N ARG A 110 21.49 14.71 -9.59
CA ARG A 110 22.62 13.77 -9.55
C ARG A 110 22.35 12.52 -8.72
N CYS A 111 21.44 12.59 -7.75
CA CYS A 111 21.08 11.47 -6.89
C CYS A 111 19.98 10.60 -7.47
N LEU A 112 19.23 11.07 -8.48
CA LEU A 112 18.11 10.35 -9.11
C LEU A 112 18.43 8.88 -9.47
N PRO A 113 19.59 8.55 -10.06
CA PRO A 113 19.93 7.17 -10.41
C PRO A 113 20.07 6.22 -9.20
N HIS A 114 20.13 6.76 -7.98
CA HIS A 114 20.35 6.02 -6.75
C HIS A 114 19.16 6.08 -5.79
N VAL A 115 18.16 6.92 -6.05
CA VAL A 115 17.01 7.13 -5.14
C VAL A 115 16.26 5.83 -4.89
N ASP A 116 16.08 4.98 -5.90
CA ASP A 116 15.46 3.66 -5.73
C ASP A 116 16.17 2.81 -4.67
N LYS A 117 17.51 2.79 -4.71
CA LYS A 117 18.33 2.04 -3.76
C LYS A 117 18.27 2.65 -2.37
N VAL A 118 18.35 3.99 -2.27
CA VAL A 118 18.25 4.69 -0.99
C VAL A 118 16.88 4.45 -0.34
N PHE A 119 15.81 4.51 -1.14
CA PHE A 119 14.46 4.24 -0.66
C PHE A 119 14.27 2.79 -0.23
N PHE A 120 14.82 1.84 -0.98
CA PHE A 120 14.82 0.44 -0.58
C PHE A 120 15.52 0.22 0.77
N ILE A 121 16.70 0.82 0.96
CA ILE A 121 17.44 0.75 2.23
C ILE A 121 16.64 1.40 3.37
N ALA A 122 16.07 2.58 3.14
CA ALA A 122 15.25 3.26 4.14
C ALA A 122 13.98 2.47 4.53
N CYS A 123 13.45 1.64 3.64
CA CYS A 123 12.33 0.75 3.95
C CYS A 123 12.75 -0.49 4.77
N MET A 124 14.04 -0.85 4.78
CA MET A 124 14.55 -2.05 5.44
C MET A 124 15.23 -1.77 6.80
N LEU A 125 15.43 -0.50 7.13
CA LEU A 125 15.96 -0.01 8.41
C LEU A 125 14.83 0.15 9.45
#